data_AF-A0AA97ATA1-F1
#
_entry.id   AF-A0AA97ATA1-F1
#
_cell.length_a   1.000
_cell.length_b   1.000
_cell.length_c   1.000
_cell.angle_alpha   90.00
_cell.angle_beta   90.00
_cell.angle_gamma   90.00
#
_symmetry.space_group_name_H-M   'P 1'
#
loop_
_entity.id
_entity.type
_entity.pdbx_description
1 polymer ?
#
loop_
_entity_poly.entity_id
_entity_poly.type
_entity_poly.pdbx_seq_one_letter_code
_entity_poly.pdbx_strand_id
1 'polypeptide(L)'
;MMKTIGWMSGLIGVVLISQSVMALPTTEAVQPSSIAGRWQGTFNDKYPMSFLFSPEGKLVMVFGMNGAEPTVLAGTTVNYKVDATTKPMHLDITIPDAKEPVLTIADLPDPQTLQIQMSDTNPGKPRPTKFTDQTKMQKVSDRAIEPLDAAKFTQAAQSSEAEGRIVIQALAQSALFSTVESGKFPTTLEELGLPTNNTANYRYQLQTQPKQITIIARPKKANLKSYISVVVTGTERKIDFATTTVCQSVRPSLFAPPPPRLGSPFAPNDSRAVCGIGSEAVKF
;
A
#
# COMPACT_ATOMS: atom_id res chain seq x y z
N MET A 1 -37.93 35.15 -79.80
CA MET A 1 -37.04 33.97 -79.94
C MET A 1 -36.36 33.73 -78.61
N MET A 2 -36.50 32.50 -78.09
CA MET A 2 -35.67 31.78 -77.11
C MET A 2 -35.46 32.29 -75.66
N LYS A 3 -35.57 31.28 -74.78
CA LYS A 3 -35.44 31.21 -73.31
C LYS A 3 -33.98 31.38 -72.83
N THR A 4 -33.79 31.69 -71.54
CA THR A 4 -33.08 30.91 -70.47
C THR A 4 -32.73 31.83 -69.27
N ILE A 5 -33.19 31.60 -68.02
CA ILE A 5 -32.71 30.73 -66.90
C ILE A 5 -31.54 31.31 -66.06
N GLY A 6 -31.72 31.34 -64.71
CA GLY A 6 -30.66 31.31 -63.67
C GLY A 6 -30.93 32.23 -62.45
N TRP A 7 -31.67 31.79 -61.41
CA TRP A 7 -31.21 31.31 -60.08
C TRP A 7 -30.46 32.35 -59.22
N MET A 8 -31.10 32.96 -58.21
CA MET A 8 -31.21 32.57 -56.76
C MET A 8 -29.93 32.72 -55.94
N SER A 9 -29.94 33.61 -54.93
CA SER A 9 -29.80 33.23 -53.50
C SER A 9 -29.94 34.45 -52.58
N GLY A 10 -30.91 34.39 -51.67
CA GLY A 10 -31.13 35.34 -50.59
C GLY A 10 -30.43 34.91 -49.30
N LEU A 11 -29.96 35.89 -48.53
CA LEU A 11 -29.46 35.74 -47.17
C LEU A 11 -30.62 35.77 -46.19
N ILE A 12 -30.88 34.66 -45.49
CA ILE A 12 -31.72 34.62 -44.30
C ILE A 12 -30.78 34.64 -43.09
N GLY A 13 -30.86 35.72 -42.30
CA GLY A 13 -30.19 35.84 -41.02
C GLY A 13 -30.86 34.95 -39.97
N VAL A 14 -30.08 34.08 -39.33
CA VAL A 14 -30.50 33.28 -38.18
C VAL A 14 -30.27 34.10 -36.91
N VAL A 15 -31.34 34.37 -36.16
CA VAL A 15 -31.29 34.94 -34.82
C VAL A 15 -31.00 33.82 -33.83
N LEU A 16 -29.84 33.88 -33.16
CA LEU A 16 -29.47 32.97 -32.07
C LEU A 16 -30.02 33.51 -30.75
N ILE A 17 -30.99 32.79 -30.17
CA ILE A 17 -31.48 33.03 -28.81
C ILE A 17 -30.58 32.24 -27.85
N SER A 18 -29.80 32.95 -27.03
CA SER A 18 -28.99 32.36 -25.96
C SER A 18 -29.92 31.93 -24.82
N GLN A 19 -30.04 30.63 -24.58
CA GLN A 19 -30.69 30.10 -23.38
C GLN A 19 -29.62 29.84 -22.31
N SER A 20 -29.65 30.63 -21.25
CA SER A 20 -28.85 30.42 -20.05
C SER A 20 -29.45 29.25 -19.26
N VAL A 21 -28.84 28.08 -19.34
CA VAL A 21 -29.14 26.97 -18.43
C VAL A 21 -28.51 27.29 -17.07
N MET A 22 -29.32 27.61 -16.07
CA MET A 22 -28.86 27.64 -14.68
C MET A 22 -28.64 26.20 -14.22
N ALA A 23 -27.38 25.77 -14.17
CA ALA A 23 -27.01 24.55 -13.48
C ALA A 23 -27.17 24.76 -11.97
N LEU A 24 -28.02 23.94 -11.34
CA LEU A 24 -28.05 23.82 -9.88
C LEU A 24 -26.65 23.41 -9.38
N PRO A 25 -26.16 23.94 -8.25
CA PRO A 25 -24.92 23.48 -7.68
C PRO A 25 -25.11 22.03 -7.24
N THR A 26 -24.54 21.10 -7.99
CA THR A 26 -24.33 19.73 -7.55
C THR A 26 -23.47 19.79 -6.30
N THR A 27 -23.97 19.31 -5.17
CA THR A 27 -23.15 19.11 -3.98
C THR A 27 -22.09 18.08 -4.34
N GLU A 28 -20.91 18.53 -4.77
CA GLU A 28 -19.75 17.67 -4.95
C GLU A 28 -19.44 17.04 -3.59
N ALA A 29 -19.49 15.71 -3.53
CA ALA A 29 -18.99 14.97 -2.38
C ALA A 29 -17.55 15.42 -2.11
N VAL A 30 -17.25 15.77 -0.86
CA VAL A 30 -15.90 16.09 -0.39
C VAL A 30 -14.95 14.98 -0.85
N GLN A 31 -13.98 15.33 -1.69
CA GLN A 31 -13.14 14.34 -2.35
C GLN A 31 -12.21 13.66 -1.34
N PRO A 32 -12.19 12.31 -1.26
CA PRO A 32 -11.27 11.53 -0.40
C PRO A 32 -9.77 11.67 -0.75
N SER A 33 -9.38 12.65 -1.58
CA SER A 33 -8.13 12.69 -2.33
C SER A 33 -6.98 13.45 -1.66
N SER A 34 -7.22 14.24 -0.61
CA SER A 34 -6.15 15.08 -0.01
C SER A 34 -5.05 14.27 0.68
N ILE A 35 -5.41 13.16 1.32
CA ILE A 35 -4.47 12.28 2.04
C ILE A 35 -4.12 11.00 1.25
N ALA A 36 -4.57 10.90 0.00
CA ALA A 36 -4.37 9.70 -0.80
C ALA A 36 -2.87 9.40 -1.01
N GLY A 37 -2.56 8.12 -1.00
CA GLY A 37 -1.20 7.60 -1.13
C GLY A 37 -0.78 6.70 0.04
N ARG A 38 0.45 6.23 -0.05
CA ARG A 38 1.09 5.37 0.93
C ARG A 38 1.94 6.19 1.90
N TRP A 39 1.75 5.91 3.17
CA TRP A 39 2.37 6.59 4.29
C TRP A 39 3.03 5.57 5.20
N GLN A 40 4.18 5.91 5.78
CA GLN A 40 4.91 5.05 6.71
C GLN A 40 5.29 5.81 7.96
N GLY A 41 5.16 5.18 9.12
CA GLY A 41 5.54 5.75 10.40
C GLY A 41 5.72 4.68 11.46
N THR A 42 5.70 5.12 12.72
CA THR A 42 5.80 4.25 13.89
C THR A 42 4.70 4.59 14.88
N PHE A 43 3.96 3.59 15.32
CA PHE A 43 3.00 3.74 16.41
C PHE A 43 3.75 3.67 17.74
N ASN A 44 3.55 4.67 18.61
CA ASN A 44 4.23 4.84 19.90
C ASN A 44 5.76 4.70 19.82
N ASP A 45 6.35 5.16 18.71
CA ASP A 45 7.79 5.08 18.38
C ASP A 45 8.39 3.67 18.44
N LYS A 46 7.55 2.62 18.40
CA LYS A 46 7.98 1.22 18.59
C LYS A 46 7.56 0.31 17.46
N TYR A 47 6.32 0.46 16.98
CA TYR A 47 5.73 -0.50 16.06
C TYR A 47 5.69 0.11 14.66
N PRO A 48 6.44 -0.43 13.68
CA PRO A 48 6.39 0.08 12.32
C PRO A 48 4.97 -0.11 11.78
N MET A 49 4.47 0.92 11.13
CA MET A 49 3.14 0.93 10.54
C MET A 49 3.17 1.64 9.19
N SER A 50 2.34 1.16 8.27
CA SER A 50 2.21 1.75 6.96
C SER A 50 0.75 1.74 6.53
N PHE A 51 0.28 2.87 6.03
CA PHE A 51 -1.09 3.05 5.55
C PHE A 51 -1.08 3.33 4.05
N LEU A 52 -2.10 2.86 3.34
CA LEU A 52 -2.39 3.29 1.98
C LEU A 52 -3.85 3.74 1.93
N PHE A 53 -4.03 5.05 1.74
CA PHE A 53 -5.34 5.66 1.52
C PHE A 53 -5.62 5.69 0.01
N SER A 54 -6.60 4.91 -0.41
CA SER A 54 -7.06 4.87 -1.80
C SER A 54 -8.03 6.02 -2.08
N PRO A 55 -8.00 6.65 -3.28
CA PRO A 55 -8.94 7.72 -3.64
C PRO A 55 -10.43 7.34 -3.49
N GLU A 56 -10.74 6.04 -3.51
CA GLU A 56 -12.10 5.49 -3.42
C GLU A 56 -12.58 5.31 -1.97
N GLY A 57 -11.80 5.73 -0.96
CA GLY A 57 -12.20 5.63 0.44
C GLY A 57 -11.87 4.27 1.09
N LYS A 58 -10.91 3.52 0.53
CA LYS A 58 -10.37 2.32 1.18
C LYS A 58 -9.02 2.61 1.82
N LEU A 59 -8.84 2.13 3.04
CA LEU A 59 -7.59 2.24 3.78
C LEU A 59 -7.01 0.83 3.94
N VAL A 60 -5.83 0.60 3.38
CA VAL A 60 -5.01 -0.57 3.70
C VAL A 60 -4.11 -0.22 4.87
N MET A 61 -4.23 -0.97 5.97
CA MET A 61 -3.38 -0.81 7.14
C MET A 61 -2.43 -1.99 7.25
N VAL A 62 -1.13 -1.72 7.27
CA VAL A 62 -0.06 -2.70 7.47
C VAL A 62 0.65 -2.41 8.79
N PHE A 63 0.71 -3.40 9.68
CA PHE A 63 1.38 -3.29 10.98
C PHE A 63 2.48 -4.33 11.12
N GLY A 64 3.60 -3.94 11.74
CA GLY A 64 4.58 -4.87 12.28
C GLY A 64 4.05 -5.53 13.54
N MET A 65 3.84 -6.84 13.49
CA MET A 65 3.37 -7.61 14.64
C MET A 65 4.51 -8.00 15.58
N ASN A 66 4.14 -8.16 16.85
CA ASN A 66 4.90 -8.77 17.96
C ASN A 66 6.01 -7.96 18.64
N GLY A 67 6.45 -6.78 18.17
CA GLY A 67 7.40 -5.91 18.91
C GLY A 67 8.74 -6.54 19.32
N ALA A 68 8.94 -7.82 19.01
CA ALA A 68 10.05 -8.69 19.30
C ALA A 68 10.24 -9.57 18.07
N GLU A 69 11.49 -9.72 17.66
CA GLU A 69 11.85 -10.39 16.42
C GLU A 69 11.37 -11.84 16.37
N PRO A 70 10.92 -12.34 15.19
CA PRO A 70 10.93 -11.66 13.89
C PRO A 70 9.66 -10.85 13.56
N THR A 71 9.82 -9.71 12.85
CA THR A 71 8.71 -8.82 12.43
C THR A 71 7.89 -9.45 11.31
N VAL A 72 6.63 -9.77 11.60
CA VAL A 72 5.63 -10.14 10.59
C VAL A 72 4.86 -8.89 10.21
N LEU A 73 4.74 -8.61 8.92
CA LEU A 73 3.83 -7.56 8.46
C LEU A 73 2.45 -8.18 8.24
N ALA A 74 1.42 -7.56 8.81
CA ALA A 74 0.03 -7.94 8.61
C ALA A 74 -0.75 -6.77 8.02
N GLY A 75 -1.37 -7.00 6.87
CA GLY A 75 -2.17 -6.03 6.14
C GLY A 75 -3.67 -6.37 6.20
N THR A 76 -4.52 -5.36 6.35
CA THR A 76 -5.98 -5.49 6.21
C THR A 76 -6.58 -4.25 5.54
N THR A 77 -7.80 -4.38 5.01
CA THR A 77 -8.53 -3.29 4.35
C THR A 77 -9.75 -2.88 5.17
N VAL A 78 -9.88 -1.58 5.40
CA VAL A 78 -11.04 -0.94 6.04
C VAL A 78 -11.53 0.21 5.16
N ASN A 79 -12.70 0.78 5.47
CA ASN A 79 -13.16 1.98 4.78
C ASN A 79 -12.79 3.22 5.59
N TYR A 80 -12.56 4.34 4.90
CA TYR A 80 -12.32 5.63 5.52
C TYR A 80 -13.12 6.75 4.85
N LYS A 81 -13.35 7.84 5.59
CA LYS A 81 -13.89 9.10 5.06
C LYS A 81 -13.11 10.27 5.62
N VAL A 82 -12.93 11.29 4.79
CA VAL A 82 -12.27 12.55 5.17
C VAL A 82 -13.23 13.69 4.95
N ASP A 83 -13.36 14.53 5.97
CA ASP A 83 -13.94 15.87 5.82
C ASP A 83 -12.83 16.90 5.99
N ALA A 84 -12.37 17.41 4.85
CA ALA A 84 -11.30 18.39 4.75
C ALA A 84 -11.76 19.84 4.99
N THR A 85 -13.05 20.08 5.26
CA THR A 85 -13.56 21.43 5.55
C THR A 85 -13.22 21.90 6.97
N THR A 86 -12.78 20.98 7.81
CA THR A 86 -12.36 21.22 9.20
C THR A 86 -10.84 21.28 9.31
N LYS A 87 -10.34 21.95 10.35
CA LYS A 87 -8.92 22.01 10.69
C LYS A 87 -8.71 21.77 12.18
N PRO A 88 -8.03 20.69 12.60
CA PRO A 88 -7.54 19.58 11.76
C PRO A 88 -8.70 18.84 11.05
N MET A 89 -8.41 18.19 9.93
CA MET A 89 -9.40 17.48 9.13
C MET A 89 -10.02 16.35 9.94
N HIS A 90 -11.30 16.10 9.74
CA HIS A 90 -11.97 14.95 10.34
C HIS A 90 -11.69 13.69 9.51
N LEU A 91 -11.22 12.63 10.17
CA LEU A 91 -10.98 11.32 9.58
C LEU A 91 -11.83 10.27 10.31
N ASP A 92 -12.63 9.52 9.56
CA ASP A 92 -13.45 8.42 10.08
C ASP A 92 -12.92 7.11 9.52
N ILE A 93 -12.76 6.11 10.38
CA ILE A 93 -12.30 4.77 9.98
C ILE A 93 -13.36 3.75 10.38
N THR A 94 -13.91 3.05 9.40
CA THR A 94 -14.95 2.03 9.60
C THR A 94 -14.33 0.65 9.55
N ILE A 95 -14.21 0.04 10.73
CA ILE A 95 -13.67 -1.31 10.91
C ILE A 95 -14.82 -2.32 10.73
N PRO A 96 -14.62 -3.44 10.00
CA PRO A 96 -15.58 -4.54 9.96
C PRO A 96 -15.99 -4.99 11.36
N ASP A 97 -17.26 -5.33 11.54
CA ASP A 97 -17.88 -5.75 12.82
C ASP A 97 -17.92 -4.70 13.96
N ALA A 98 -17.36 -3.49 13.78
CA ALA A 98 -17.60 -2.38 14.71
C ALA A 98 -18.97 -1.73 14.46
N LYS A 99 -19.73 -1.46 15.53
CA LYS A 99 -21.04 -0.78 15.43
C LYS A 99 -20.93 0.67 14.98
N GLU A 100 -19.83 1.32 15.36
CA GLU A 100 -19.58 2.73 15.12
C GLU A 100 -18.16 2.90 14.54
N PRO A 101 -17.92 3.92 13.70
CA PRO A 101 -16.58 4.21 13.20
C PRO A 101 -15.67 4.70 14.33
N VAL A 102 -14.36 4.58 14.11
CA VAL A 102 -13.36 5.32 14.88
C VAL A 102 -13.34 6.75 14.34
N LEU A 103 -13.75 7.70 15.18
CA LEU A 103 -13.72 9.13 14.85
C LEU A 103 -12.38 9.72 15.30
N THR A 104 -11.61 10.27 14.36
CA THR A 104 -10.32 10.92 14.65
C THR A 104 -10.08 12.20 13.84
N ILE A 105 -8.92 12.81 14.02
CA ILE A 105 -8.47 14.00 13.31
C ILE A 105 -7.14 13.70 12.60
N ALA A 106 -6.93 14.36 11.47
CA ALA A 106 -5.72 14.30 10.69
C ALA A 106 -5.31 15.68 10.19
N ASP A 107 -4.02 15.88 9.94
CA ASP A 107 -3.50 17.11 9.34
C ASP A 107 -2.34 16.81 8.39
N LEU A 108 -2.16 17.68 7.40
CA LEU A 108 -1.04 17.67 6.46
C LEU A 108 -0.27 18.99 6.63
N PRO A 109 0.68 19.07 7.58
CA PRO A 109 1.52 20.26 7.73
C PRO A 109 2.27 20.60 6.43
N ASP A 110 2.59 19.56 5.65
CA ASP A 110 3.18 19.64 4.32
C ASP A 110 2.76 18.41 3.49
N PRO A 111 2.99 18.40 2.16
CA PRO A 111 2.59 17.27 1.29
C PRO A 111 3.27 15.92 1.57
N GLN A 112 4.32 15.89 2.39
CA GLN A 112 5.13 14.71 2.70
C GLN A 112 4.91 14.20 4.12
N THR A 113 4.22 14.96 4.97
CA THR A 113 3.97 14.60 6.37
C THR A 113 2.47 14.53 6.65
N LEU A 114 2.00 13.36 7.10
CA LEU A 114 0.66 13.15 7.63
C LEU A 114 0.71 13.00 9.15
N GLN A 115 -0.14 13.74 9.84
CA GLN A 115 -0.33 13.61 11.29
C GLN A 115 -1.72 13.03 11.56
N ILE A 116 -1.81 12.01 12.41
CA ILE A 116 -3.09 11.37 12.77
C ILE A 116 -3.14 11.20 14.29
N GLN A 117 -4.26 11.56 14.92
CA GLN A 117 -4.50 11.22 16.32
C GLN A 117 -4.89 9.73 16.39
N MET A 118 -4.01 8.87 16.87
CA MET A 118 -4.34 7.44 17.03
C MET A 118 -4.60 7.07 18.48
N SER A 119 -3.78 7.62 19.39
CA SER A 119 -3.94 7.44 20.83
C SER A 119 -5.31 7.92 21.29
N ASP A 120 -5.92 7.17 22.21
CA ASP A 120 -7.25 7.39 22.79
C ASP A 120 -8.45 7.39 21.83
N THR A 121 -8.26 6.99 20.57
CA THR A 121 -9.37 6.82 19.61
C THR A 121 -9.89 5.38 19.62
N ASN A 122 -11.21 5.19 19.70
CA ASN A 122 -11.86 3.87 19.65
C ASN A 122 -13.29 4.03 19.10
N PRO A 123 -13.92 2.96 18.57
CA PRO A 123 -15.33 3.00 18.18
C PRO A 123 -16.22 3.55 19.30
N GLY A 124 -17.08 4.51 18.95
CA GLY A 124 -18.02 5.16 19.86
C GLY A 124 -17.44 6.16 20.86
N LYS A 125 -16.13 6.41 20.82
CA LYS A 125 -15.56 7.58 21.51
C LYS A 125 -15.80 8.86 20.70
N PRO A 126 -15.97 10.02 21.37
CA PRO A 126 -16.08 11.29 20.68
C PRO A 126 -14.81 11.61 19.89
N ARG A 127 -14.98 12.33 18.78
CA ARG A 127 -13.84 12.81 17.99
C ARG A 127 -12.95 13.72 18.86
N PRO A 128 -11.62 13.53 18.89
CA PRO A 128 -10.70 14.50 19.47
C PRO A 128 -10.85 15.87 18.82
N THR A 129 -10.77 16.94 19.61
CA THR A 129 -10.84 18.33 19.11
C THR A 129 -9.48 18.94 18.80
N LYS A 130 -8.40 18.31 19.28
CA LYS A 130 -7.00 18.71 19.07
C LYS A 130 -6.09 17.50 19.20
N PHE A 131 -4.89 17.59 18.65
CA PHE A 131 -3.84 16.59 18.87
C PHE A 131 -3.36 16.63 20.32
N THR A 132 -3.25 15.46 20.94
CA THR A 132 -2.63 15.26 22.26
C THR A 132 -1.39 14.39 22.17
N ASP A 133 -1.41 13.42 21.27
CA ASP A 133 -0.31 12.51 20.95
C ASP A 133 -0.50 12.01 19.51
N GLN A 134 0.14 12.72 18.58
CA GLN A 134 -0.07 12.52 17.15
C GLN A 134 0.95 11.55 16.57
N THR A 135 0.46 10.56 15.84
CA THR A 135 1.29 9.71 15.00
C THR A 135 1.70 10.50 13.76
N LYS A 136 3.01 10.64 13.54
CA LYS A 136 3.56 11.23 12.31
C LYS A 136 3.92 10.14 11.32
N MET A 137 3.51 10.33 10.07
CA MET A 137 3.79 9.43 8.97
C MET A 137 4.39 10.21 7.80
N GLN A 138 5.34 9.61 7.11
CA GLN A 138 6.00 10.14 5.92
C GLN A 138 5.39 9.53 4.68
N LYS A 139 5.19 10.34 3.63
CA LYS A 139 4.71 9.84 2.34
C LYS A 139 5.80 9.02 1.68
N VAL A 140 5.44 7.85 1.17
CA VAL A 140 6.36 6.93 0.49
C VAL A 140 6.04 6.85 -1.00
N SER A 141 4.76 6.84 -1.36
CA SER A 141 4.31 6.77 -2.76
C SER A 141 2.87 7.25 -2.90
N ASP A 142 2.43 7.50 -4.13
CA ASP A 142 1.01 7.79 -4.44
C ASP A 142 0.18 6.51 -4.67
N ARG A 143 0.82 5.34 -4.71
CA ARG A 143 0.20 4.05 -5.08
C ARG A 143 0.65 2.94 -4.14
N ALA A 144 -0.08 1.83 -4.12
CA ALA A 144 0.26 0.64 -3.34
C ALA A 144 1.66 0.09 -3.66
N ILE A 145 1.96 -0.03 -4.95
CA ILE A 145 3.23 -0.49 -5.47
C ILE A 145 4.22 0.67 -5.44
N GLU A 146 5.36 0.44 -4.80
CA GLU A 146 6.52 1.33 -4.87
C GLU A 146 7.46 0.80 -5.97
N PRO A 147 7.66 1.52 -7.08
CA PRO A 147 8.73 1.21 -8.01
C PRO A 147 10.06 1.29 -7.26
N LEU A 148 10.98 0.36 -7.52
CA LEU A 148 12.30 0.41 -6.91
C LEU A 148 12.99 1.75 -7.27
N ASP A 149 13.36 2.52 -6.26
CA ASP A 149 14.15 3.74 -6.43
C ASP A 149 15.49 3.38 -7.08
N ALA A 150 15.69 3.85 -8.32
CA ALA A 150 16.86 3.56 -9.12
C ALA A 150 18.17 4.01 -8.46
N ALA A 151 18.16 5.10 -7.67
CA ALA A 151 19.34 5.60 -6.98
C ALA A 151 19.69 4.72 -5.77
N LYS A 152 18.71 4.41 -4.92
CA LYS A 152 18.89 3.46 -3.81
C LYS A 152 19.30 2.08 -4.31
N PHE A 153 18.72 1.63 -5.41
CA PHE A 153 19.05 0.37 -6.05
C PHE A 153 20.49 0.35 -6.58
N THR A 154 20.94 1.42 -7.24
CA THR A 154 22.31 1.54 -7.74
C THR A 154 23.33 1.53 -6.60
N GLN A 155 23.04 2.24 -5.52
CA GLN A 155 23.88 2.25 -4.32
C GLN A 155 23.89 0.87 -3.62
N ALA A 156 22.73 0.21 -3.52
CA ALA A 156 22.62 -1.12 -2.94
C ALA A 156 23.40 -2.18 -3.75
N ALA A 157 23.36 -2.08 -5.08
CA ALA A 157 24.08 -2.96 -6.00
C ALA A 157 25.60 -2.90 -5.80
N GLN A 158 26.14 -1.76 -5.36
CA GLN A 158 27.57 -1.61 -5.03
C GLN A 158 27.95 -2.38 -3.76
N SER A 159 27.02 -2.55 -2.81
CA SER A 159 27.24 -3.28 -1.55
C SER A 159 26.92 -4.78 -1.62
N SER A 160 26.59 -5.31 -2.81
CA SER A 160 26.26 -6.70 -3.15
C SER A 160 25.15 -7.37 -2.32
N GLU A 161 25.34 -7.62 -1.03
CA GLU A 161 24.33 -8.28 -0.18
C GLU A 161 23.12 -7.37 0.11
N ALA A 162 23.33 -6.05 0.22
CA ALA A 162 22.21 -5.13 0.50
C ALA A 162 21.22 -5.06 -0.67
N GLU A 163 21.68 -5.28 -1.91
CA GLU A 163 20.81 -5.32 -3.09
C GLU A 163 19.72 -6.39 -2.94
N GLY A 164 20.11 -7.64 -2.66
CA GLY A 164 19.17 -8.76 -2.53
C GLY A 164 18.16 -8.52 -1.42
N ARG A 165 18.62 -7.97 -0.29
CA ARG A 165 17.78 -7.62 0.85
C ARG A 165 16.78 -6.51 0.52
N ILE A 166 17.25 -5.38 0.00
CA ILE A 166 16.40 -4.20 -0.28
C ILE A 166 15.33 -4.56 -1.30
N VAL A 167 15.72 -5.23 -2.39
CA VAL A 167 14.79 -5.58 -3.46
C VAL A 167 13.74 -6.58 -2.98
N ILE A 168 14.12 -7.64 -2.26
CA ILE A 168 13.12 -8.61 -1.81
C ILE A 168 12.18 -8.03 -0.76
N GLN A 169 12.64 -7.10 0.09
CA GLN A 169 11.77 -6.39 1.03
C GLN A 169 10.76 -5.50 0.33
N ALA A 170 11.21 -4.72 -0.67
CA ALA A 170 10.32 -3.91 -1.48
C ALA A 170 9.29 -4.76 -2.22
N LEU A 171 9.72 -5.85 -2.86
CA LEU A 171 8.82 -6.80 -3.52
C LEU A 171 7.80 -7.43 -2.55
N ALA A 172 8.24 -7.83 -1.35
CA ALA A 172 7.36 -8.40 -0.33
C ALA A 172 6.31 -7.40 0.15
N GLN A 173 6.71 -6.14 0.39
CA GLN A 173 5.77 -5.08 0.77
C GLN A 173 4.81 -4.75 -0.36
N SER A 174 5.30 -4.58 -1.59
CA SER A 174 4.47 -4.34 -2.78
C SER A 174 3.46 -5.47 -2.97
N ALA A 175 3.88 -6.73 -2.82
CA ALA A 175 3.00 -7.89 -2.91
C ALA A 175 1.95 -7.89 -1.78
N LEU A 176 2.34 -7.56 -0.55
CA LEU A 176 1.40 -7.43 0.57
C LEU A 176 0.35 -6.35 0.29
N PHE A 177 0.78 -5.12 -0.02
CA PHE A 177 -0.12 -4.00 -0.28
C PHE A 177 -1.06 -4.28 -1.46
N SER A 178 -0.53 -4.76 -2.59
CA SER A 178 -1.32 -5.07 -3.78
C SER A 178 -2.35 -6.17 -3.53
N THR A 179 -1.97 -7.21 -2.77
CA THR A 179 -2.88 -8.30 -2.44
C THR A 179 -4.04 -7.82 -1.56
N VAL A 180 -3.73 -6.99 -0.55
CA VAL A 180 -4.73 -6.49 0.39
C VAL A 180 -5.66 -5.45 -0.27
N GLU A 181 -5.12 -4.60 -1.13
CA GLU A 181 -5.87 -3.59 -1.86
C GLU A 181 -6.82 -4.22 -2.91
N SER A 182 -6.30 -5.13 -3.74
CA SER A 182 -7.02 -5.66 -4.90
C SER A 182 -7.78 -6.96 -4.61
N GLY A 183 -7.46 -7.65 -3.51
CA GLY A 183 -7.95 -9.01 -3.23
C GLY A 183 -7.39 -10.07 -4.17
N LYS A 184 -6.41 -9.73 -5.01
CA LYS A 184 -5.80 -10.63 -6.01
C LYS A 184 -4.29 -10.66 -5.83
N PHE A 185 -3.71 -11.83 -6.08
CA PHE A 185 -2.27 -11.98 -6.07
C PHE A 185 -1.66 -11.47 -7.37
N PRO A 186 -0.60 -10.63 -7.30
CA PRO A 186 0.20 -10.34 -8.47
C PRO A 186 0.77 -11.61 -9.09
N THR A 187 0.88 -11.61 -10.43
CA THR A 187 1.32 -12.78 -11.21
C THR A 187 2.68 -12.60 -11.86
N THR A 188 3.20 -11.37 -11.87
CA THR A 188 4.49 -11.03 -12.46
C THR A 188 5.32 -10.16 -11.52
N LEU A 189 6.65 -10.15 -11.70
CA LEU A 189 7.54 -9.24 -10.96
C LEU A 189 7.37 -7.78 -11.38
N GLU A 190 6.93 -7.55 -12.62
CA GLU A 190 6.68 -6.21 -13.15
C GLU A 190 5.50 -5.53 -12.43
N GLU A 191 4.43 -6.27 -12.16
CA GLU A 191 3.31 -5.82 -11.31
C GLU A 191 3.77 -5.39 -9.90
N LEU A 192 4.91 -5.93 -9.43
CA LEU A 192 5.51 -5.58 -8.13
C LEU A 192 6.54 -4.46 -8.20
N GLY A 193 6.72 -3.83 -9.37
CA GLY A 193 7.67 -2.74 -9.58
C GLY A 193 9.09 -3.18 -9.93
N LEU A 194 9.31 -4.45 -10.27
CA LEU A 194 10.60 -4.96 -10.76
C LEU A 194 10.48 -5.35 -12.24
N PRO A 195 10.98 -4.53 -13.19
CA PRO A 195 10.75 -4.71 -14.62
C PRO A 195 11.43 -5.95 -15.21
N THR A 196 12.49 -6.45 -14.57
CA THR A 196 13.18 -7.67 -15.02
C THR A 196 13.48 -8.58 -13.84
N ASN A 197 13.45 -9.88 -14.07
CA ASN A 197 13.77 -10.88 -13.05
C ASN A 197 15.28 -10.96 -12.72
N ASN A 198 16.10 -10.04 -13.24
CA ASN A 198 17.55 -10.07 -13.14
C ASN A 198 18.08 -8.70 -12.69
N THR A 199 18.87 -8.71 -11.64
CA THR A 199 19.63 -7.54 -11.18
C THR A 199 21.13 -7.81 -11.31
N ALA A 200 21.98 -6.91 -10.83
CA ALA A 200 23.44 -7.11 -10.91
C ALA A 200 23.87 -8.38 -10.17
N ASN A 201 23.33 -8.61 -8.96
CA ASN A 201 23.79 -9.72 -8.10
C ASN A 201 22.76 -10.85 -7.92
N TYR A 202 21.50 -10.67 -8.32
CA TYR A 202 20.42 -11.63 -8.02
C TYR A 202 19.55 -11.99 -9.23
N ARG A 203 18.91 -13.15 -9.13
CA ARG A 203 17.80 -13.60 -9.98
C ARG A 203 16.56 -13.76 -9.12
N TYR A 204 15.46 -13.14 -9.54
CA TYR A 204 14.19 -13.15 -8.83
C TYR A 204 13.22 -14.12 -9.50
N GLN A 205 12.40 -14.76 -8.69
CA GLN A 205 11.29 -15.59 -9.17
C GLN A 205 10.07 -15.32 -8.30
N LEU A 206 8.91 -15.32 -8.95
CA LEU A 206 7.62 -15.20 -8.31
C LEU A 206 6.79 -16.44 -8.64
N GLN A 207 6.16 -17.01 -7.62
CA GLN A 207 5.29 -18.17 -7.73
C GLN A 207 3.96 -17.84 -7.05
N THR A 208 2.87 -17.89 -7.81
CA THR A 208 1.53 -17.58 -7.31
C THR A 208 0.70 -18.85 -7.15
N GLN A 209 0.02 -18.96 -6.02
CA GLN A 209 -0.89 -20.04 -5.64
C GLN A 209 -2.18 -19.42 -5.06
N PRO A 210 -3.30 -20.16 -4.96
CA PRO A 210 -4.61 -19.59 -4.60
C PRO A 210 -4.71 -18.82 -3.28
N LYS A 211 -3.78 -19.04 -2.34
CA LYS A 211 -3.71 -18.35 -1.04
C LYS A 211 -2.30 -17.89 -0.67
N GLN A 212 -1.38 -17.91 -1.63
CA GLN A 212 0.03 -17.68 -1.36
C GLN A 212 0.78 -17.13 -2.57
N ILE A 213 1.65 -16.15 -2.34
CA ILE A 213 2.76 -15.82 -3.24
C ILE A 213 4.07 -16.21 -2.56
N THR A 214 4.99 -16.76 -3.35
CA THR A 214 6.38 -16.96 -2.94
C THR A 214 7.29 -16.16 -3.85
N ILE A 215 8.13 -15.31 -3.27
CA ILE A 215 9.14 -14.52 -3.97
C ILE A 215 10.52 -15.04 -3.55
N ILE A 216 11.35 -15.39 -4.52
CA ILE A 216 12.67 -15.98 -4.27
C ILE A 216 13.74 -15.09 -4.89
N ALA A 217 14.77 -14.74 -4.12
CA ALA A 217 15.97 -14.09 -4.64
C ALA A 217 17.17 -15.05 -4.52
N ARG A 218 17.66 -15.54 -5.66
CA ARG A 218 18.87 -16.38 -5.73
C ARG A 218 20.07 -15.54 -6.15
N PRO A 219 21.18 -15.56 -5.39
CA PRO A 219 22.37 -14.82 -5.78
C PRO A 219 23.04 -15.46 -7.00
N LYS A 220 23.75 -14.62 -7.76
CA LYS A 220 24.58 -15.03 -8.91
C LYS A 220 26.00 -15.43 -8.50
N LYS A 221 26.41 -15.09 -7.26
CA LYS A 221 27.75 -15.35 -6.70
C LYS A 221 27.62 -16.15 -5.40
N ALA A 222 28.55 -17.08 -5.17
CA ALA A 222 28.48 -18.00 -4.03
C ALA A 222 28.73 -17.35 -2.66
N ASN A 223 29.30 -16.14 -2.63
CA ASN A 223 29.60 -15.40 -1.41
C ASN A 223 28.45 -14.52 -0.90
N LEU A 224 27.26 -14.62 -1.50
CA LEU A 224 26.10 -13.84 -1.12
C LEU A 224 25.01 -14.71 -0.48
N LYS A 225 24.25 -14.13 0.45
CA LYS A 225 23.03 -14.75 1.01
C LYS A 225 21.90 -14.84 -0.03
N SER A 226 21.04 -15.83 0.12
CA SER A 226 19.78 -15.97 -0.62
C SER A 226 18.59 -15.55 0.24
N TYR A 227 17.47 -15.25 -0.42
CA TYR A 227 16.27 -14.77 0.27
C TYR A 227 15.01 -15.44 -0.26
N ILE A 228 14.02 -15.54 0.61
CA ILE A 228 12.66 -15.97 0.28
C ILE A 228 11.66 -15.11 1.06
N SER A 229 10.59 -14.71 0.39
CA SER A 229 9.42 -14.10 1.01
C SER A 229 8.19 -14.90 0.66
N VAL A 230 7.29 -15.01 1.62
CA VAL A 230 5.96 -15.60 1.39
C VAL A 230 4.93 -14.57 1.81
N VAL A 231 3.91 -14.37 0.97
CA VAL A 231 2.70 -13.62 1.30
C VAL A 231 1.56 -14.62 1.36
N VAL A 232 0.84 -14.71 2.47
CA VAL A 232 -0.36 -15.55 2.60
C VAL A 232 -1.58 -14.70 2.87
N THR A 233 -2.73 -15.11 2.36
CA THR A 233 -4.03 -14.50 2.67
C THR A 233 -4.87 -15.39 3.57
N GLY A 234 -5.70 -14.77 4.40
CA GLY A 234 -6.66 -15.44 5.24
C GLY A 234 -7.82 -14.54 5.61
N THR A 235 -8.83 -15.13 6.22
CA THR A 235 -9.99 -14.43 6.75
C THR A 235 -10.20 -14.91 8.17
N GLU A 236 -10.21 -14.00 9.13
CA GLU A 236 -10.51 -14.31 10.53
C GLU A 236 -11.35 -13.20 11.13
N ARG A 237 -12.38 -13.55 11.92
CA ARG A 237 -13.34 -12.57 12.47
C ARG A 237 -13.93 -11.63 11.40
N LYS A 238 -14.25 -12.18 10.23
CA LYS A 238 -14.74 -11.45 9.03
C LYS A 238 -13.81 -10.34 8.51
N ILE A 239 -12.54 -10.35 8.92
CA ILE A 239 -11.53 -9.45 8.44
C ILE A 239 -10.63 -10.25 7.49
N ASP A 240 -10.61 -9.85 6.23
CA ASP A 240 -9.63 -10.32 5.28
C ASP A 240 -8.28 -9.70 5.61
N PHE A 241 -7.25 -10.54 5.59
CA PHE A 241 -5.89 -10.13 5.88
C PHE A 241 -4.90 -10.79 4.93
N ALA A 242 -3.74 -10.17 4.81
CA ALA A 242 -2.56 -10.84 4.28
C ALA A 242 -1.39 -10.65 5.25
N THR A 243 -0.49 -11.62 5.31
CA THR A 243 0.74 -11.50 6.09
C THR A 243 1.96 -11.84 5.25
N THR A 244 3.11 -11.25 5.60
CA THR A 244 4.38 -11.59 4.97
C THR A 244 5.55 -11.51 5.93
N THR A 245 6.58 -12.28 5.61
CA THR A 245 7.90 -12.22 6.22
C THR A 245 8.96 -12.47 5.14
N VAL A 246 10.15 -11.93 5.35
CA VAL A 246 11.32 -12.22 4.53
C VAL A 246 12.31 -13.03 5.37
N CYS A 247 12.77 -14.15 4.83
CA CYS A 247 13.84 -14.95 5.41
C CYS A 247 15.08 -14.90 4.52
N GLN A 248 16.25 -14.86 5.15
CA GLN A 248 17.55 -14.95 4.49
C GLN A 248 18.31 -16.19 4.95
N SER A 249 19.19 -16.72 4.10
CA SER A 249 20.10 -17.78 4.51
C SER A 249 21.08 -17.26 5.57
N VAL A 250 21.36 -18.06 6.61
CA VAL A 250 22.33 -17.68 7.67
C VAL A 250 23.74 -17.54 7.09
N ARG A 251 24.10 -18.44 6.16
CA ARG A 251 25.37 -18.43 5.40
C ARG A 251 25.10 -18.11 3.93
N PRO A 252 26.11 -17.63 3.18
CA PRO A 252 26.01 -17.52 1.73
C PRO A 252 25.52 -18.81 1.08
N SER A 253 24.63 -18.69 0.10
CA SER A 253 23.98 -19.83 -0.55
C SER A 253 23.42 -19.43 -1.91
N LEU A 254 23.68 -20.25 -2.93
CA LEU A 254 23.03 -20.12 -4.25
C LEU A 254 21.58 -20.63 -4.26
N PHE A 255 21.17 -21.33 -3.20
CA PHE A 255 19.85 -21.94 -3.07
C PHE A 255 18.97 -21.12 -2.14
N ALA A 256 17.70 -20.99 -2.49
CA ALA A 256 16.72 -20.31 -1.67
C ALA A 256 16.55 -21.02 -0.31
N PRO A 257 16.31 -20.27 0.78
CA PRO A 257 15.91 -20.89 2.04
C PRO A 257 14.60 -21.68 1.90
N PRO A 258 14.32 -22.62 2.82
CA PRO A 258 12.99 -23.22 2.91
C PRO A 258 11.92 -22.13 3.16
N PRO A 259 10.73 -22.24 2.56
CA PRO A 259 9.66 -21.27 2.78
C PRO A 259 9.33 -21.10 4.27
N PRO A 260 9.15 -19.86 4.77
CA PRO A 260 8.69 -19.63 6.13
C PRO A 260 7.30 -20.19 6.36
N ARG A 261 7.03 -20.56 7.62
CA ARG A 261 5.67 -20.77 8.11
C ARG A 261 5.14 -19.45 8.65
N LEU A 262 3.93 -19.09 8.25
CA LEU A 262 3.21 -17.91 8.71
C LEU A 262 1.95 -18.40 9.41
N GLY A 263 1.75 -18.00 10.67
CA GLY A 263 0.48 -18.22 11.36
C GLY A 263 -0.41 -16.99 11.33
N SER A 264 -1.57 -17.07 11.98
CA SER A 264 -2.55 -15.99 11.96
C SER A 264 -2.04 -14.75 12.71
N PRO A 265 -2.20 -13.54 12.15
CA PRO A 265 -1.90 -12.30 12.87
C PRO A 265 -2.80 -12.11 14.11
N PHE A 266 -3.99 -12.71 14.13
CA PHE A 266 -4.93 -12.57 15.24
C PHE A 266 -4.71 -13.60 16.37
N ALA A 267 -3.78 -14.53 16.20
CA ALA A 267 -3.42 -15.54 17.19
C ALA A 267 -2.12 -15.15 17.92
N PRO A 268 -2.17 -14.67 19.18
CA PRO A 268 -1.00 -14.11 19.87
C PRO A 268 0.16 -15.10 20.09
N ASN A 269 -0.09 -16.41 20.04
CA ASN A 269 0.93 -17.45 20.18
C ASN A 269 1.35 -18.10 18.85
N ASP A 270 0.66 -17.83 17.75
CA ASP A 270 0.86 -18.45 16.43
C ASP A 270 1.22 -17.43 15.34
N SER A 271 1.15 -16.13 15.64
CA SER A 271 1.50 -15.03 14.73
C SER A 271 3.00 -14.90 14.43
N ARG A 272 3.85 -15.78 14.97
CA ARG A 272 5.30 -15.73 14.73
C ARG A 272 5.62 -16.37 13.38
N ALA A 273 6.19 -15.58 12.48
CA ALA A 273 6.86 -16.14 11.32
C ALA A 273 8.02 -17.02 11.76
N VAL A 274 8.09 -18.25 11.26
CA VAL A 274 9.21 -19.16 11.50
C VAL A 274 9.93 -19.40 10.19
N CYS A 275 11.12 -18.83 10.05
CA CYS A 275 12.03 -19.13 8.96
C CYS A 275 12.50 -20.58 9.07
N GLY A 276 12.67 -21.25 7.92
CA GLY A 276 13.12 -22.65 7.89
C GLY A 276 14.54 -22.83 8.45
N ILE A 277 14.91 -24.09 8.72
CA ILE A 277 16.25 -24.44 9.20
C ILE A 277 17.32 -23.86 8.27
N GLY A 278 18.36 -23.25 8.86
CA GLY A 278 19.45 -22.60 8.12
C GLY A 278 19.12 -21.19 7.62
N SER A 279 18.00 -20.62 8.05
CA SER A 279 17.58 -19.26 7.70
C SER A 279 17.10 -18.46 8.90
N GLU A 280 17.15 -17.15 8.75
CA GLU A 280 16.78 -16.17 9.78
C GLU A 280 15.91 -15.08 9.16
N ALA A 281 15.09 -14.43 9.97
CA ALA A 281 14.22 -13.37 9.47
C ALA A 281 15.00 -12.09 9.18
N VAL A 282 14.55 -11.37 8.17
CA VAL A 282 15.02 -10.02 7.85
C VAL A 282 14.04 -9.02 8.48
N LYS A 283 14.58 -8.05 9.21
CA LYS A 283 13.77 -6.95 9.76
C LYS A 283 13.40 -5.98 8.65
N PHE A 284 12.10 -5.67 8.54
CA PHE A 284 11.56 -4.60 7.71
C PHE A 284 11.87 -3.22 8.28
#